data_AF-A0A850M9M2-F1
#
_entry.id   AF-A0A850M9M2-F1
#
_cell.length_a   1.000
_cell.length_b   1.000
_cell.length_c   1.000
_cell.angle_alpha   90.00
_cell.angle_beta   90.00
_cell.angle_gamma   90.00
#
_symmetry.space_group_name_H-M   'P 1'
#
loop_
_entity.id
_entity.type
_entity.pdbx_description
1 polymer ?
#
loop_
_entity_poly.entity_id
_entity_poly.type
_entity_poly.pdbx_seq_one_letter_code
_entity_poly.pdbx_strand_id
1 'polypeptide(L)'
;MSTEEENFYQIAKDIVKVFGKIFATRPYIAIIDAMGNIRYIDDLLSKQHLEFIQDFVKVNFKYMKVGEYSVPLGSINLAFFKISSKALITIFTEKGFTGQLLAFKTRMYEWSEKIDNVLGNISIPSTIVAKESQPVESIKPSIVKKKTGIRKIPYLTKNLTGKEKFSIEASSIIQFCDGKHSVDEICDETKYPKLKVNQVLIELQKKGMIKFKKFIA
;
A
#
# COMPACT_ATOMS: atom_id res chain seq x y z
N MET A 1 -10.54 11.55 -26.37
CA MET A 1 -10.32 10.30 -25.65
C MET A 1 -10.07 9.21 -26.66
N SER A 2 -9.07 8.36 -26.43
CA SER A 2 -8.86 7.16 -27.24
C SER A 2 -9.97 6.14 -26.97
N THR A 3 -10.19 5.19 -27.89
CA THR A 3 -11.17 4.10 -27.68
C THR A 3 -10.88 3.29 -26.41
N GLU A 4 -9.61 3.18 -26.03
CA GLU A 4 -9.18 2.50 -24.80
C GLU A 4 -9.59 3.28 -23.54
N GLU A 5 -9.39 4.59 -23.51
CA GLU A 5 -9.78 5.46 -22.39
C GLU A 5 -11.30 5.41 -22.15
N GLU A 6 -12.08 5.41 -23.24
CA GLU A 6 -13.54 5.28 -23.17
C GLU A 6 -13.94 3.92 -22.57
N ASN A 7 -13.28 2.83 -22.97
CA ASN A 7 -13.55 1.50 -22.43
C ASN A 7 -13.28 1.43 -20.92
N PHE A 8 -12.14 1.96 -20.46
CA PHE A 8 -11.84 2.01 -19.01
C PHE A 8 -12.83 2.89 -18.24
N TYR A 9 -13.25 4.01 -18.82
CA TYR A 9 -14.28 4.87 -18.25
C TYR A 9 -15.61 4.12 -18.07
N GLN A 10 -16.06 3.36 -19.08
CA GLN A 10 -17.30 2.59 -18.97
C GLN A 10 -17.22 1.49 -17.93
N ILE A 11 -16.08 0.79 -17.83
CA ILE A 11 -15.84 -0.22 -16.79
C ILE A 11 -15.90 0.41 -15.40
N ALA A 12 -15.20 1.54 -15.19
CA ALA A 12 -15.22 2.23 -13.91
C ALA A 12 -16.63 2.71 -13.53
N LYS A 13 -17.38 3.26 -14.49
CA LYS A 13 -18.76 3.69 -14.30
C LYS A 13 -19.69 2.54 -13.89
N ASP A 14 -19.51 1.35 -14.48
CA ASP A 14 -20.25 0.15 -14.11
C ASP A 14 -19.95 -0.28 -12.67
N ILE A 15 -18.67 -0.32 -12.29
CA ILE A 15 -18.27 -0.63 -10.91
C ILE A 15 -18.85 0.39 -9.92
N VAL A 16 -18.74 1.69 -10.22
CA VAL A 16 -19.31 2.77 -9.38
C VAL A 16 -20.81 2.61 -9.22
N LYS A 17 -21.54 2.26 -10.29
CA LYS A 17 -23.00 2.05 -10.25
C LYS A 17 -23.38 0.88 -9.37
N VAL A 18 -22.65 -0.23 -9.43
CA VAL A 18 -22.89 -1.42 -8.62
C VAL A 18 -22.58 -1.15 -7.15
N PHE A 19 -21.38 -0.65 -6.87
CA PHE A 19 -20.91 -0.49 -5.49
C PHE A 19 -21.38 0.79 -4.81
N GLY A 20 -21.79 1.81 -5.56
CA GLY A 20 -22.46 2.98 -5.00
C GLY A 20 -23.74 2.61 -4.24
N LYS A 21 -24.46 1.60 -4.72
CA LYS A 21 -25.65 1.05 -4.02
C LYS A 21 -25.26 0.25 -2.77
N ILE A 22 -24.20 -0.57 -2.87
CA ILE A 22 -23.76 -1.46 -1.78
C ILE A 22 -23.16 -0.65 -0.62
N PHE A 23 -22.33 0.35 -0.93
CA PHE A 23 -21.65 1.15 0.09
C PHE A 23 -22.52 2.28 0.65
N ALA A 24 -23.68 2.54 0.05
CA ALA A 24 -24.51 3.72 0.35
C ALA A 24 -23.73 5.05 0.31
N THR A 25 -22.65 5.08 -0.46
CA THR A 25 -21.79 6.24 -0.68
C THR A 25 -21.13 6.10 -2.06
N ARG A 26 -20.63 7.20 -2.61
CA ARG A 26 -19.96 7.19 -3.91
C ARG A 26 -18.56 6.58 -3.77
N PRO A 27 -18.27 5.42 -4.40
CA PRO A 27 -16.91 4.97 -4.58
C PRO A 27 -16.21 5.81 -5.66
N TYR A 28 -14.93 6.04 -5.46
CA TYR A 28 -14.00 6.60 -6.42
C TYR A 28 -12.99 5.53 -6.78
N ILE A 29 -12.71 5.37 -8.06
CA ILE A 29 -12.01 4.20 -8.58
C ILE A 29 -10.77 4.62 -9.36
N ALA A 30 -9.72 3.82 -9.25
CA ALA A 30 -8.63 3.82 -10.20
C ALA A 30 -8.42 2.42 -10.79
N ILE A 31 -8.11 2.35 -12.08
CA ILE A 31 -7.70 1.14 -12.78
C ILE A 31 -6.22 1.32 -13.13
N ILE A 32 -5.38 0.43 -12.61
CA ILE A 32 -3.92 0.49 -12.75
C ILE A 32 -3.43 -0.82 -13.36
N ASP A 33 -2.50 -0.73 -14.31
CA ASP A 33 -1.87 -1.93 -14.87
C ASP A 33 -0.73 -2.46 -13.97
N ALA A 34 -0.21 -3.64 -14.32
CA ALA A 34 0.87 -4.31 -13.61
C ALA A 34 2.19 -3.52 -13.55
N MET A 35 2.36 -2.51 -14.43
CA MET A 35 3.53 -1.65 -14.47
C MET A 35 3.37 -0.39 -13.60
N GLY A 36 2.18 -0.19 -13.00
CA GLY A 36 1.87 1.00 -12.22
C GLY A 36 1.38 2.17 -13.06
N ASN A 37 1.06 1.97 -14.35
CA ASN A 37 0.46 3.03 -15.16
C ASN A 37 -1.04 3.10 -14.87
N ILE A 38 -1.52 4.32 -14.66
CA ILE A 38 -2.93 4.58 -14.40
C ILE A 38 -3.65 4.65 -15.75
N ARG A 39 -4.61 3.75 -15.93
CA ARG A 39 -5.47 3.68 -17.12
C ARG A 39 -6.76 4.46 -16.94
N TYR A 40 -7.22 4.57 -15.70
CA TYR A 40 -8.34 5.40 -15.30
C TYR A 40 -8.19 5.81 -13.83
N ILE A 41 -8.61 7.03 -13.49
CA ILE A 41 -8.71 7.49 -12.11
C ILE A 41 -9.79 8.57 -11.98
N ASP A 42 -10.62 8.46 -10.95
CA ASP A 42 -11.55 9.53 -10.57
C ASP A 42 -10.79 10.77 -10.04
N ASP A 43 -11.32 11.96 -10.34
CA ASP A 43 -10.69 13.25 -9.98
C ASP A 43 -10.35 13.38 -8.48
N LEU A 44 -11.26 12.96 -7.60
CA LEU A 44 -11.04 13.08 -6.16
C LEU A 44 -9.89 12.17 -5.70
N LEU A 45 -9.83 10.96 -6.25
CA LEU A 45 -8.79 9.98 -5.95
C LEU A 45 -7.44 10.45 -6.48
N SER A 46 -7.43 11.05 -7.68
CA SER A 46 -6.25 11.67 -8.29
C SER A 46 -5.71 12.82 -7.44
N LYS A 47 -6.58 13.71 -6.94
CA LYS A 47 -6.15 14.85 -6.13
C LYS A 47 -5.58 14.46 -4.76
N GLN A 48 -6.06 13.36 -4.17
CA GLN A 48 -5.72 13.01 -2.79
C GLN A 48 -4.65 11.91 -2.67
N HIS A 49 -4.60 10.96 -3.61
CA HIS A 49 -3.88 9.70 -3.40
C HIS A 49 -3.09 9.20 -4.62
N LEU A 50 -2.94 10.01 -5.69
CA LEU A 50 -2.28 9.60 -6.93
C LEU A 50 -0.86 9.02 -6.72
N GLU A 51 0.03 9.79 -6.08
CA GLU A 51 1.42 9.39 -5.84
C GLU A 51 1.48 8.09 -5.02
N PHE A 52 0.70 8.03 -3.95
CA PHE A 52 0.62 6.85 -3.09
C PHE A 52 0.14 5.60 -3.85
N ILE A 53 -0.87 5.73 -4.72
CA ILE A 53 -1.37 4.61 -5.53
C ILE A 53 -0.28 4.10 -6.46
N GLN A 54 0.44 4.99 -7.14
CA GLN A 54 1.53 4.60 -8.05
C GLN A 54 2.67 3.90 -7.32
N ASP A 55 3.11 4.44 -6.19
CA ASP A 55 4.18 3.86 -5.38
C ASP A 55 3.77 2.51 -4.79
N PHE A 56 2.54 2.41 -4.28
CA PHE A 56 2.00 1.17 -3.76
C PHE A 56 2.02 0.08 -4.83
N VAL A 57 1.53 0.37 -6.04
CA VAL A 57 1.45 -0.63 -7.12
C VAL A 57 2.84 -1.06 -7.57
N LYS A 58 3.77 -0.11 -7.78
CA LYS A 58 5.16 -0.43 -8.18
C LYS A 58 5.87 -1.36 -7.20
N VAL A 59 5.63 -1.19 -5.90
CA VAL A 59 6.28 -1.98 -4.85
C VAL A 59 5.56 -3.30 -4.61
N ASN A 60 4.22 -3.28 -4.51
CA ASN A 60 3.44 -4.37 -3.95
C ASN A 60 2.78 -5.28 -4.99
N PHE A 61 2.62 -4.84 -6.24
CA PHE A 61 1.88 -5.63 -7.25
C PHE A 61 2.43 -7.04 -7.43
N LYS A 62 3.76 -7.21 -7.39
CA LYS A 62 4.42 -8.53 -7.52
C LYS A 62 4.22 -9.45 -6.32
N TYR A 63 3.94 -8.89 -5.14
CA TYR A 63 3.78 -9.67 -3.90
C TYR A 63 2.33 -10.07 -3.65
N MET A 64 1.37 -9.35 -4.24
CA MET A 64 -0.05 -9.69 -4.17
C MET A 64 -0.37 -10.86 -5.10
N LYS A 65 -1.16 -11.82 -4.63
CA LYS A 65 -1.75 -12.86 -5.50
C LYS A 65 -3.01 -12.33 -6.17
N VAL A 66 -3.35 -12.89 -7.33
CA VAL A 66 -4.64 -12.62 -7.95
C VAL A 66 -5.74 -13.04 -6.98
N GLY A 67 -6.71 -12.17 -6.76
CA GLY A 67 -7.77 -12.37 -5.79
C GLY A 67 -7.52 -11.76 -4.41
N GLU A 68 -6.31 -11.26 -4.15
CA GLU A 68 -5.97 -10.61 -2.89
C GLU A 68 -6.27 -9.11 -2.92
N TYR A 69 -6.33 -8.55 -1.71
CA TYR A 69 -6.50 -7.13 -1.51
C TYR A 69 -5.51 -6.63 -0.45
N SER A 70 -5.30 -5.32 -0.46
CA SER A 70 -4.53 -4.62 0.57
C SER A 70 -5.30 -3.39 1.04
N VAL A 71 -5.24 -3.15 2.34
CA VAL A 71 -5.77 -1.94 3.00
C VAL A 71 -4.58 -1.30 3.73
N PRO A 72 -3.75 -0.52 3.03
CA PRO A 72 -2.48 -0.08 3.58
C PRO A 72 -2.63 1.02 4.64
N LEU A 73 -3.79 1.69 4.71
CA LEU A 73 -4.04 2.84 5.57
C LEU A 73 -5.27 2.57 6.46
N GLY A 74 -5.07 2.37 7.76
CA GLY A 74 -6.16 2.01 8.67
C GLY A 74 -7.18 3.13 8.95
N SER A 75 -6.84 4.38 8.64
CA SER A 75 -7.72 5.55 8.85
C SER A 75 -8.36 6.07 7.56
N ILE A 76 -8.04 5.49 6.41
CA ILE A 76 -8.51 5.92 5.10
C ILE A 76 -9.24 4.74 4.47
N ASN A 77 -10.45 4.98 3.97
CA ASN A 77 -11.21 3.97 3.25
C ASN A 77 -10.65 3.83 1.83
N LEU A 78 -9.46 3.24 1.72
CA LEU A 78 -8.75 2.99 0.48
C LEU A 78 -8.32 1.53 0.46
N ALA A 79 -8.74 0.80 -0.57
CA ALA A 79 -8.40 -0.61 -0.74
C ALA A 79 -7.92 -0.87 -2.17
N PHE A 80 -6.94 -1.75 -2.28
CA PHE A 80 -6.31 -2.18 -3.52
C PHE A 80 -6.69 -3.64 -3.77
N PHE A 81 -7.17 -3.98 -4.96
CA PHE A 81 -7.62 -5.33 -5.31
C PHE A 81 -6.88 -5.81 -6.56
N LYS A 82 -6.09 -6.86 -6.42
CA LYS A 82 -5.42 -7.48 -7.57
C LYS A 82 -6.38 -8.41 -8.27
N ILE A 83 -6.97 -7.93 -9.36
CA ILE A 83 -8.03 -8.61 -10.08
C ILE A 83 -7.51 -9.59 -11.13
N SER A 84 -6.30 -9.37 -11.64
CA SER A 84 -5.64 -10.25 -12.62
C SER A 84 -4.13 -10.16 -12.49
N SER A 85 -3.40 -10.92 -13.30
CA SER A 85 -1.95 -10.77 -13.41
C SER A 85 -1.54 -9.45 -14.06
N LYS A 86 -2.46 -8.76 -14.75
CA LYS A 86 -2.21 -7.54 -15.52
C LYS A 86 -2.75 -6.28 -14.87
N ALA A 87 -3.67 -6.39 -13.91
CA ALA A 87 -4.44 -5.25 -13.43
C ALA A 87 -4.70 -5.26 -11.92
N LEU A 88 -4.80 -4.05 -11.39
CA LEU A 88 -5.23 -3.74 -10.03
C LEU A 88 -6.32 -2.67 -10.08
N ILE A 89 -7.32 -2.83 -9.23
CA ILE A 89 -8.36 -1.80 -9.00
C ILE A 89 -8.17 -1.21 -7.61
N THR A 90 -8.16 0.11 -7.53
CA THR A 90 -8.19 0.83 -6.26
C THR A 90 -9.58 1.41 -6.05
N ILE A 91 -10.13 1.25 -4.84
CA ILE A 91 -11.43 1.80 -4.45
C ILE A 91 -11.25 2.69 -3.23
N PHE A 92 -11.80 3.90 -3.31
CA PHE A 92 -11.83 4.89 -2.25
C PHE A 92 -13.26 5.35 -1.95
N THR A 93 -13.56 5.60 -0.67
CA THR A 93 -14.79 6.31 -0.28
C THR A 93 -14.47 7.39 0.76
N GLU A 94 -15.08 8.57 0.67
CA GLU A 94 -14.86 9.63 1.67
C GLU A 94 -15.44 9.29 3.05
N LYS A 95 -16.41 8.37 3.09
CA LYS A 95 -17.17 7.96 4.28
C LYS A 95 -17.38 6.45 4.29
N GLY A 96 -17.86 5.92 5.40
CA GLY A 96 -18.12 4.49 5.59
C GLY A 96 -16.98 3.78 6.32
N PHE A 97 -17.07 2.46 6.39
CA PHE A 97 -16.07 1.62 7.02
C PHE A 97 -15.20 0.94 5.97
N THR A 98 -13.89 0.86 6.23
CA THR A 98 -12.94 0.25 5.28
C THR A 98 -13.29 -1.21 4.99
N GLY A 99 -13.85 -1.92 5.96
CA GLY A 99 -14.35 -3.29 5.79
C GLY A 99 -15.46 -3.43 4.74
N GLN A 100 -16.24 -2.37 4.47
CA GLN A 100 -17.29 -2.42 3.44
C GLN A 100 -16.68 -2.55 2.04
N LEU A 101 -15.49 -1.97 1.81
CA LEU A 101 -14.79 -2.07 0.52
C LEU A 101 -14.50 -3.53 0.15
N LEU A 102 -14.36 -4.42 1.15
CA LEU A 102 -14.09 -5.84 0.94
C LEU A 102 -15.24 -6.56 0.23
N ALA A 103 -16.46 -6.01 0.20
CA ALA A 103 -17.55 -6.54 -0.60
C ALA A 103 -17.16 -6.61 -2.09
N PHE A 104 -16.24 -5.74 -2.56
CA PHE A 104 -15.72 -5.78 -3.92
C PHE A 104 -15.08 -7.12 -4.29
N LYS A 105 -14.39 -7.75 -3.33
CA LYS A 105 -13.68 -9.03 -3.54
C LYS A 105 -14.60 -10.13 -4.10
N THR A 106 -15.87 -10.14 -3.71
CA THR A 106 -16.82 -11.17 -4.13
C THR A 106 -17.21 -11.09 -5.61
N ARG A 107 -17.05 -9.92 -6.24
CA ARG A 107 -17.49 -9.65 -7.62
C ARG A 107 -16.37 -9.18 -8.54
N MET A 108 -15.16 -8.97 -8.03
CA MET A 108 -14.07 -8.35 -8.79
C MET A 108 -13.73 -9.10 -10.10
N TYR A 109 -13.96 -10.42 -10.16
CA TYR A 109 -13.75 -11.25 -11.35
C TYR A 109 -14.71 -10.90 -12.51
N GLU A 110 -15.86 -10.26 -12.24
CA GLU A 110 -16.79 -9.81 -13.28
C GLU A 110 -16.18 -8.76 -14.21
N TRP A 111 -15.16 -8.04 -13.73
CA TRP A 111 -14.46 -7.00 -14.48
C TRP A 111 -13.03 -7.40 -14.88
N SER A 112 -12.47 -8.49 -14.35
CA SER A 112 -11.09 -8.87 -14.64
C SER A 112 -10.89 -9.16 -16.13
N GLU A 113 -11.79 -9.95 -16.73
CA GLU A 113 -11.72 -10.30 -18.16
C GLU A 113 -11.89 -9.07 -19.06
N LYS A 114 -12.85 -8.20 -18.73
CA LYS A 114 -13.08 -6.95 -19.46
C LYS A 114 -11.84 -6.05 -19.45
N ILE A 115 -11.21 -5.90 -18.28
CA ILE A 115 -10.02 -5.08 -18.12
C ILE A 115 -8.82 -5.69 -18.85
N ASP A 116 -8.60 -7.00 -18.72
CA ASP A 116 -7.50 -7.70 -19.39
C ASP A 116 -7.60 -7.61 -20.92
N ASN A 117 -8.82 -7.65 -21.46
CA ASN A 117 -9.08 -7.49 -22.89
C ASN A 117 -8.73 -6.08 -23.39
N VAL A 118 -9.04 -5.04 -22.61
CA VAL A 118 -8.70 -3.65 -22.96
C VAL A 118 -7.19 -3.40 -22.82
N LEU A 119 -6.54 -4.01 -21.82
CA LEU A 119 -5.09 -3.91 -21.63
C LEU A 119 -4.28 -4.63 -22.70
N GLY A 120 -4.84 -5.69 -23.30
CA GLY A 120 -4.18 -6.49 -24.32
C GLY A 120 -2.94 -7.24 -23.79
N ASN A 121 -1.92 -7.39 -24.65
CA ASN A 121 -0.67 -8.08 -24.32
C ASN A 121 0.33 -7.11 -23.70
N ILE A 122 0.15 -6.82 -22.41
CA ILE A 122 1.18 -6.15 -21.62
C ILE A 122 2.24 -7.18 -21.28
N SER A 123 3.42 -7.04 -21.86
CA SER A 123 4.61 -7.81 -21.50
C SER A 123 5.06 -7.39 -20.10
N ILE A 124 4.56 -8.07 -19.08
CA ILE A 124 5.12 -7.97 -17.73
C ILE A 124 6.55 -8.51 -17.85
N PRO A 125 7.60 -7.75 -17.49
CA PRO A 125 8.95 -8.29 -17.50
C PRO A 125 9.00 -9.49 -16.56
N SER A 126 9.13 -10.68 -17.13
CA SER A 126 9.24 -11.98 -16.46
C SER A 126 10.58 -12.14 -15.73
N THR A 127 11.04 -11.10 -15.04
CA THR A 127 12.20 -11.20 -14.18
C THR A 127 11.69 -11.44 -12.77
N ILE A 128 11.75 -12.71 -12.36
CA ILE A 128 11.42 -13.25 -11.03
C ILE A 128 9.97 -13.76 -10.90
N VAL A 129 9.62 -14.79 -11.67
CA VAL A 129 8.59 -15.76 -11.25
C VAL A 129 9.29 -17.07 -10.92
N ALA A 130 9.00 -17.57 -9.71
CA ALA A 130 9.17 -18.95 -9.25
C ALA A 130 10.59 -19.54 -9.23
N LYS A 131 11.27 -19.38 -8.09
CA LYS A 131 11.94 -20.53 -7.48
C LYS A 131 10.95 -21.10 -6.47
N GLU A 132 10.24 -22.13 -6.88
CA GLU A 132 9.44 -22.98 -6.00
C GLU A 132 10.31 -23.50 -4.85
N SER A 133 9.83 -23.29 -3.63
CA SER A 133 9.61 -24.36 -2.66
C SER A 133 10.65 -25.48 -2.64
N GLN A 134 11.89 -25.20 -2.25
CA GLN A 134 12.68 -26.21 -1.56
C GLN A 134 12.40 -26.12 -0.06
N PRO A 135 12.32 -27.25 0.67
CA PRO A 135 12.21 -27.22 2.12
C PRO A 135 13.42 -26.46 2.65
N VAL A 136 13.17 -25.41 3.44
CA VAL A 136 14.22 -24.65 4.09
C VAL A 136 14.88 -25.56 5.12
N GLU A 137 15.94 -26.26 4.71
CA GLU A 137 16.99 -26.67 5.63
C GLU A 137 17.45 -25.44 6.40
N SER A 138 17.55 -25.58 7.71
CA SER A 138 17.80 -24.48 8.64
C SER A 138 19.03 -23.69 8.21
N ILE A 139 18.83 -22.51 7.65
CA ILE A 139 19.91 -21.58 7.35
C ILE A 139 20.37 -21.04 8.70
N LYS A 140 21.54 -21.50 9.14
CA LYS A 140 22.27 -20.90 10.26
C LYS A 140 22.29 -19.38 10.09
N PRO A 141 22.04 -18.59 11.16
CA PRO A 141 21.99 -17.15 11.07
C PRO A 141 23.31 -16.62 10.51
N SER A 142 23.25 -16.08 9.28
CA SER A 142 24.34 -15.31 8.70
C SER A 142 24.48 -14.04 9.55
N ILE A 143 25.58 -13.98 10.29
CA ILE A 143 26.03 -12.83 11.07
C ILE A 143 26.27 -11.68 10.08
N VAL A 144 25.23 -10.85 9.88
CA VAL A 144 25.39 -9.54 9.26
C VAL A 144 26.32 -8.75 10.16
N LYS A 145 27.51 -8.42 9.66
CA LYS A 145 28.52 -7.62 10.34
C LYS A 145 27.86 -6.34 10.88
N LYS A 146 27.57 -6.33 12.18
CA LYS A 146 27.02 -5.17 12.88
C LYS A 146 28.05 -4.05 12.74
N LYS A 147 27.68 -2.96 12.05
CA LYS A 147 28.35 -1.68 12.25
C LYS A 147 28.28 -1.37 13.75
N THR A 148 29.44 -1.38 14.40
CA THR A 148 29.67 -1.01 15.79
C THR A 148 29.45 0.49 15.91
N GLY A 149 28.28 0.86 16.39
CA GLY A 149 27.86 2.25 16.57
C GLY A 149 26.62 2.28 17.45
N ILE A 150 26.45 3.36 18.21
CA ILE A 150 25.32 3.55 19.12
C ILE A 150 24.01 3.47 18.31
N ARG A 151 23.23 2.41 18.52
CA ARG A 151 21.94 2.24 17.86
C ARG A 151 20.86 2.94 18.67
N LYS A 152 20.12 3.85 18.01
CA LYS A 152 18.91 4.46 18.56
C LYS A 152 17.71 3.64 18.09
N ILE A 153 16.97 3.07 19.03
CA ILE A 153 15.79 2.25 18.75
C ILE A 153 14.56 2.96 19.32
N PRO A 154 13.68 3.52 18.46
CA PRO A 154 12.43 4.13 18.92
C PRO A 154 11.42 3.06 19.35
N TYR A 155 10.67 3.35 20.40
CA TYR A 155 9.52 2.55 20.84
C TYR A 155 8.38 3.44 21.29
N LEU A 156 7.14 3.04 20.98
CA LEU A 156 5.93 3.73 21.39
C LEU A 156 5.72 3.62 22.91
N THR A 157 5.42 4.74 23.57
CA THR A 157 5.14 4.81 25.01
C THR A 157 3.67 4.85 25.37
N LYS A 158 2.80 5.17 24.41
CA LYS A 158 1.35 5.16 24.56
C LYS A 158 0.74 4.38 23.40
N ASN A 159 -0.34 3.65 23.68
CA ASN A 159 -1.18 3.10 22.63
C ASN A 159 -1.85 4.29 21.91
N LEU A 160 -1.59 4.41 20.61
CA LEU A 160 -2.19 5.44 19.76
C LEU A 160 -3.70 5.31 19.86
N THR A 161 -4.38 6.36 20.34
CA THR A 161 -5.80 6.26 20.74
C THR A 161 -6.77 6.37 19.55
N GLY A 162 -6.27 6.16 18.33
CA GLY A 162 -7.05 6.24 17.08
C GLY A 162 -7.58 7.65 16.74
N LYS A 163 -7.46 8.62 17.65
CA LYS A 163 -7.86 10.01 17.46
C LYS A 163 -6.77 10.88 16.82
N GLU A 164 -5.53 10.42 16.85
CA GLU A 164 -4.39 11.16 16.31
C GLU A 164 -4.31 10.99 14.79
N LYS A 165 -4.52 12.09 14.06
CA LYS A 165 -4.33 12.14 12.61
C LYS A 165 -2.85 12.35 12.32
N PHE A 166 -2.19 11.33 11.82
CA PHE A 166 -0.81 11.41 11.35
C PHE A 166 -0.79 11.61 9.84
N SER A 167 0.26 12.25 9.33
CA SER A 167 0.55 12.20 7.90
C SER A 167 0.87 10.77 7.48
N ILE A 168 0.80 10.49 6.18
CA ILE A 168 1.12 9.16 5.64
C ILE A 168 2.58 8.81 5.97
N GLU A 169 3.51 9.76 5.83
CA GLU A 169 4.92 9.49 6.15
C GLU A 169 5.12 9.17 7.63
N ALA A 170 4.46 9.93 8.51
CA ALA A 170 4.52 9.69 9.94
C ALA A 170 3.93 8.32 10.30
N SER A 171 2.81 7.93 9.69
CA SER A 171 2.18 6.63 9.92
C SER A 171 3.09 5.47 9.52
N SER A 172 3.74 5.56 8.37
CA SER A 172 4.69 4.54 7.90
C SER A 172 5.89 4.40 8.83
N ILE A 173 6.44 5.51 9.35
CA ILE A 173 7.57 5.49 10.30
C ILE A 173 7.13 4.93 11.67
N ILE A 174 5.93 5.26 12.13
CA ILE A 174 5.38 4.83 13.42
C ILE A 174 5.22 3.31 13.50
N GLN A 175 4.86 2.64 12.40
CA GLN A 175 4.70 1.19 12.36
C GLN A 175 5.97 0.43 12.75
N PHE A 176 7.14 1.02 12.50
CA PHE A 176 8.44 0.46 12.87
C PHE A 176 8.98 0.98 14.21
N CYS A 177 8.22 1.80 14.94
CA CYS A 177 8.57 2.26 16.29
C CYS A 177 8.17 1.22 17.36
N ASP A 178 8.54 -0.03 17.17
CA ASP A 178 8.16 -1.18 17.99
C ASP A 178 9.19 -1.56 19.07
N GLY A 179 10.30 -0.81 19.15
CA GLY A 179 11.41 -1.12 20.05
C GLY A 179 12.33 -2.23 19.56
N LYS A 180 12.19 -2.67 18.31
CA LYS A 180 13.08 -3.66 17.66
C LYS A 180 13.88 -3.03 16.52
N HIS A 181 13.27 -2.15 15.74
CA HIS A 181 13.92 -1.52 14.58
C HIS A 181 14.72 -0.29 15.01
N SER A 182 15.97 -0.20 14.55
CA SER A 182 16.81 0.99 14.69
C SER A 182 16.43 2.06 13.66
N VAL A 183 16.81 3.33 13.92
CA VAL A 183 16.53 4.42 12.98
C VAL A 183 17.05 4.14 11.57
N ASP A 184 18.21 3.49 11.43
CA ASP A 184 18.78 3.15 10.12
C ASP A 184 17.94 2.07 9.42
N GLU A 185 17.51 1.03 10.13
CA GLU A 185 16.59 0.00 9.61
C GLU A 185 15.24 0.62 9.20
N ILE A 186 14.73 1.58 9.96
CA ILE A 186 13.51 2.31 9.59
C ILE A 186 13.71 3.10 8.29
N CYS A 187 14.87 3.72 8.09
CA CYS A 187 15.18 4.41 6.82
C CYS A 187 15.23 3.42 5.66
N ASP A 188 15.84 2.25 5.88
CA ASP A 188 15.98 1.21 4.86
C ASP A 188 14.63 0.60 4.48
N GLU A 189 13.73 0.40 5.43
CA GLU A 189 12.38 -0.15 5.22
C GLU A 189 11.43 0.89 4.60
N THR A 190 11.41 2.11 5.14
CA THR A 190 10.48 3.16 4.67
C THR A 190 10.97 3.89 3.42
N LYS A 191 12.23 3.70 3.02
CA LYS A 191 12.92 4.43 1.94
C LYS A 191 12.94 5.95 2.12
N TYR A 192 12.56 6.47 3.29
CA TYR A 192 12.64 7.89 3.57
C TYR A 192 14.08 8.31 3.92
N PRO A 193 14.50 9.52 3.51
CA PRO A 193 15.78 10.07 3.94
C PRO A 193 15.89 10.14 5.46
N LYS A 194 17.08 9.83 5.99
CA LYS A 194 17.37 9.84 7.43
C LYS A 194 17.02 11.16 8.13
N LEU A 195 17.16 12.29 7.44
CA LEU A 195 16.73 13.59 7.96
C LEU A 195 15.22 13.65 8.20
N LYS A 196 14.41 13.19 7.24
CA LYS A 196 12.95 13.15 7.36
C LYS A 196 12.49 12.18 8.45
N VAL A 197 13.08 10.98 8.49
CA VAL A 197 12.80 10.00 9.56
C VAL A 197 13.10 10.60 10.93
N ASN A 198 14.26 11.25 11.09
CA ASN A 198 14.59 11.89 12.36
C ASN A 198 13.65 13.05 12.72
N GLN A 199 13.20 13.86 11.76
CA GLN A 199 12.23 14.94 12.02
C GLN A 199 10.93 14.39 12.60
N VAL A 200 10.35 13.37 11.95
CA VAL A 200 9.13 12.70 12.42
C VAL A 200 9.33 12.13 13.83
N LEU A 201 10.44 11.42 14.06
CA LEU A 201 10.71 10.85 15.37
C LEU A 201 10.90 11.93 16.45
N ILE A 202 11.55 13.06 16.14
CA ILE A 202 11.68 14.19 17.08
C ILE A 202 10.31 14.78 17.41
N GLU A 203 9.44 14.96 16.43
CA GLU A 203 8.08 15.47 16.67
C GLU A 203 7.26 14.54 17.56
N LEU A 204 7.33 13.23 17.31
CA LEU A 204 6.66 12.22 18.13
C LEU A 204 7.25 12.15 19.54
N GLN A 205 8.56 12.34 19.67
CA GLN A 205 9.24 12.38 20.98
C GLN A 205 8.81 13.62 21.77
N LYS A 206 8.73 14.81 21.14
CA LYS A 206 8.23 16.04 21.77
C LYS A 206 6.78 15.90 22.24
N LYS A 207 5.96 15.15 21.51
CA LYS A 207 4.58 14.80 21.90
C LYS A 207 4.52 13.72 22.99
N GLY A 208 5.66 13.17 23.41
CA GLY A 208 5.74 12.11 24.42
C GLY A 208 5.15 10.78 23.95
N MET A 209 5.08 10.55 22.62
CA MET A 209 4.52 9.35 22.02
C MET A 209 5.56 8.25 21.82
N ILE A 210 6.83 8.63 21.61
CA ILE A 210 7.94 7.68 21.50
C ILE A 210 9.07 8.02 22.46
N LYS A 211 9.83 7.00 22.83
CA LYS A 211 11.13 7.13 23.52
C LYS A 211 12.18 6.32 22.76
N PHE A 212 13.45 6.62 23.03
CA PHE A 212 14.57 5.91 22.44
C PHE A 212 15.27 5.04 23.48
N LYS A 213 15.49 3.78 23.15
CA LYS A 213 16.50 2.97 23.83
C LYS A 213 17.82 3.13 23.09
N LYS A 214 18.87 3.43 23.85
CA LYS A 214 20.25 3.41 23.34
C LYS A 214 20.79 2.01 23.54
N PHE A 215 21.16 1.35 22.46
CA PHE A 215 21.94 0.12 22.52
C PHE A 215 23.38 0.44 22.13
N ILE A 216 24.29 0.15 23.05
CA ILE A 216 25.72 0.10 22.80
C ILE A 216 25.99 -1.37 22.47
N ALA A 217 26.38 -1.64 21.22
CA ALA A 217 26.73 -2.97 20.73
C ALA A 217 28.23 -3.05 20.50
#